data_AF-A0A2N2V4R3-F1
#
_entry.id   AF-A0A2N2V4R3-F1
#
_cell.length_a   1.000
_cell.length_b   1.000
_cell.length_c   1.000
_cell.angle_alpha   90.00
_cell.angle_beta   90.00
_cell.angle_gamma   90.00
#
_symmetry.space_group_name_H-M   'P 1'
#
loop_
_entity.id
_entity.type
_entity.pdbx_description
1 polymer ?
#
loop_
_entity_poly.entity_id
_entity_poly.type
_entity_poly.pdbx_seq_one_letter_code
_entity_poly.pdbx_strand_id
1 'polypeptide(L)'
;MRVFRHAVRSLLLLAAIAFSHASFADIPGFPDDAPRWACWYSPEQLSVQCLLTRTPTQGQELRAAEVASRIDTRLPKLVRMIWGSPDELAGAYINIPLMSVPFEMDFVALLAKSVMCGSRKDCSIHFDRNADGLAAVRATAVAAGASEAEVMAEVGAQGMRLARIEAETIAPARTKRPRI
;
A
#
# COMPACT_ATOMS: atom_id res chain seq x y z
N MET A 1 -25.68 -12.80 -65.34
CA MET A 1 -26.11 -11.90 -64.23
C MET A 1 -26.16 -12.57 -62.84
N ARG A 2 -25.41 -13.65 -62.56
CA ARG A 2 -25.37 -14.30 -61.22
C ARG A 2 -24.15 -13.94 -60.37
N VAL A 3 -23.11 -13.35 -60.97
CA VAL A 3 -21.82 -13.06 -60.30
C VAL A 3 -21.88 -11.81 -59.42
N PHE A 4 -22.64 -10.77 -59.84
CA PHE A 4 -22.76 -9.52 -59.09
C PHE A 4 -23.46 -9.64 -57.73
N ARG A 5 -24.32 -10.66 -57.54
CA ARG A 5 -25.04 -10.85 -56.26
C ARG A 5 -24.15 -11.38 -55.14
N HIS A 6 -23.05 -12.06 -55.47
CA HIS A 6 -22.11 -12.57 -54.47
C HIS A 6 -21.14 -11.50 -53.98
N ALA A 7 -20.71 -10.58 -54.85
CA ALA A 7 -19.81 -9.48 -54.49
C ALA A 7 -20.43 -8.54 -53.44
N VAL A 8 -21.73 -8.24 -53.57
CA VAL A 8 -22.44 -7.33 -52.64
C VAL A 8 -22.67 -7.99 -51.27
N ARG A 9 -22.90 -9.32 -51.23
CA ARG A 9 -23.04 -10.06 -49.96
C ARG A 9 -21.72 -10.21 -49.20
N SER A 10 -20.59 -10.40 -49.89
CA SER A 10 -19.28 -10.43 -49.24
C SER A 10 -18.85 -9.07 -48.69
N LEU A 11 -19.23 -7.97 -49.35
CA LEU A 11 -18.90 -6.62 -48.86
C LEU A 11 -19.63 -6.27 -47.56
N LEU A 12 -20.89 -6.70 -47.40
CA LEU A 12 -21.68 -6.46 -46.18
C LEU A 12 -21.19 -7.30 -44.98
N LEU A 13 -20.67 -8.51 -45.21
CA LEU A 13 -20.08 -9.34 -44.15
C LEU A 13 -18.73 -8.81 -43.65
N LEU A 14 -17.93 -8.17 -44.51
CA LEU A 14 -16.68 -7.53 -44.10
C LEU A 14 -16.91 -6.21 -43.33
N ALA A 15 -17.99 -5.48 -43.63
CA ALA A 15 -18.35 -4.28 -42.86
C ALA A 15 -18.81 -4.61 -41.43
N ALA A 16 -19.42 -5.77 -41.19
CA ALA A 16 -19.86 -6.18 -39.85
C ALA A 16 -18.71 -6.62 -38.93
N ILE A 17 -17.57 -7.05 -39.47
CA ILE A 17 -16.40 -7.48 -38.68
C ILE A 17 -15.48 -6.29 -38.34
N ALA A 18 -15.55 -5.20 -39.10
CA ALA A 18 -14.73 -4.01 -38.86
C ALA A 18 -15.22 -3.14 -37.70
N PHE A 19 -16.47 -3.28 -37.25
CA PHE A 19 -17.05 -2.46 -36.15
C PHE A 19 -17.01 -3.12 -34.77
N SER A 20 -16.47 -4.34 -34.63
CA SER A 20 -16.36 -5.02 -33.33
C SER A 20 -15.12 -4.64 -32.50
N HIS A 21 -14.31 -3.66 -32.94
CA HIS A 21 -13.12 -3.22 -32.22
C HIS A 21 -13.31 -1.91 -31.44
N ALA A 22 -14.55 -1.42 -31.33
CA ALA A 22 -14.84 -0.29 -30.45
C ALA A 22 -15.22 -0.79 -29.06
N SER A 23 -14.31 -0.56 -28.12
CA SER A 23 -14.49 -0.60 -26.65
C SER A 23 -14.66 -1.98 -26.01
N PHE A 24 -13.66 -2.37 -25.22
CA PHE A 24 -13.78 -2.70 -23.79
C PHE A 24 -12.37 -3.05 -23.26
N ALA A 25 -11.49 -2.06 -23.13
CA ALA A 25 -10.37 -2.08 -22.17
C ALA A 25 -9.59 -0.77 -22.22
N ASP A 26 -10.25 0.39 -22.17
CA ASP A 26 -9.68 1.44 -21.32
C ASP A 26 -9.91 0.94 -19.89
N ILE A 27 -9.01 0.06 -19.43
CA ILE A 27 -8.79 -0.10 -18.00
C ILE A 27 -8.31 1.30 -17.62
N PRO A 28 -9.06 2.09 -16.82
CA PRO A 28 -8.48 3.30 -16.28
C PRO A 28 -7.23 2.83 -15.56
N GLY A 29 -6.07 3.14 -16.12
CA GLY A 29 -4.81 2.94 -15.44
C GLY A 29 -5.03 3.58 -14.08
N PHE A 30 -4.99 2.77 -13.01
CA PHE A 30 -5.02 3.30 -11.66
C PHE A 30 -4.02 4.43 -11.68
N PRO A 31 -4.44 5.69 -11.48
CA PRO A 31 -3.51 6.77 -11.58
C PRO A 31 -2.43 6.45 -10.55
N ASP A 32 -1.20 6.30 -11.02
CA ASP A 32 0.00 6.03 -10.20
C ASP A 32 0.20 7.08 -9.09
N ASP A 33 -0.64 8.11 -9.14
CA ASP A 33 -0.72 9.31 -8.35
C ASP A 33 -1.87 9.30 -7.33
N ALA A 34 -2.10 8.16 -6.69
CA ALA A 34 -3.10 8.01 -5.63
C ALA A 34 -2.40 7.90 -4.24
N PRO A 35 -3.09 8.28 -3.14
CA PRO A 35 -2.46 8.27 -1.82
C PRO A 35 -2.11 6.84 -1.42
N ARG A 36 -0.86 6.65 -0.98
CA ARG A 36 -0.37 5.38 -0.44
C ARG A 36 0.09 5.57 0.99
N TRP A 37 -0.35 4.67 1.86
CA TRP A 37 0.02 4.65 3.26
C TRP A 37 0.90 3.44 3.56
N ALA A 38 1.97 3.60 4.33
CA ALA A 38 2.61 2.50 5.02
C ALA A 38 2.00 2.40 6.42
N CYS A 39 1.47 1.24 6.77
CA CYS A 39 0.86 0.98 8.06
C CYS A 39 1.55 -0.20 8.73
N TRP A 40 1.73 -0.15 10.04
CA TRP A 40 2.30 -1.26 10.80
C TRP A 40 1.70 -1.38 12.19
N TYR A 41 1.73 -2.60 12.71
CA TYR A 41 1.32 -2.86 14.09
C TYR A 41 2.41 -2.45 15.08
N SER A 42 2.02 -1.70 16.10
CA SER A 42 2.87 -1.31 17.23
C SER A 42 2.39 -2.05 18.48
N PRO A 43 3.07 -3.12 18.90
CA PRO A 43 2.69 -3.86 20.11
C PRO A 43 2.86 -3.03 21.38
N GLU A 44 3.84 -2.13 21.40
CA GLU A 44 4.10 -1.24 22.55
C GLU A 44 2.94 -0.28 22.83
N GLN A 45 2.29 0.22 21.78
CA GLN A 45 1.19 1.19 21.87
C GLN A 45 -0.19 0.54 21.68
N LEU A 46 -0.23 -0.78 21.47
CA LEU A 46 -1.43 -1.54 21.13
C LEU A 46 -2.23 -0.87 20.01
N SER A 47 -1.57 -0.60 18.89
CA SER A 47 -2.15 0.22 17.82
C SER A 47 -1.62 -0.12 16.44
N VAL A 48 -2.29 0.40 15.41
CA VAL A 48 -1.74 0.47 14.05
C VAL A 48 -1.28 1.89 13.79
N GLN A 49 -0.01 2.05 13.47
CA GLN A 49 0.54 3.34 13.05
C GLN A 49 0.58 3.37 11.53
N CYS A 50 0.17 4.50 10.94
CA CYS A 50 0.19 4.71 9.51
C CYS A 50 0.92 6.01 9.16
N LEU A 51 1.70 5.99 8.09
CA LEU A 51 2.44 7.12 7.55
C LEU A 51 2.15 7.24 6.06
N LEU A 52 1.92 8.45 5.57
CA LEU A 52 1.74 8.68 4.14
C LEU A 52 3.09 8.54 3.42
N THR A 53 3.17 7.63 2.46
CA THR A 53 4.40 7.37 1.68
C THR A 53 4.34 7.92 0.27
N ARG A 54 3.13 8.14 -0.27
CA ARG A 54 2.94 8.82 -1.56
C ARG A 54 1.82 9.84 -1.43
N THR A 55 2.15 11.10 -1.70
CA THR A 55 1.18 12.18 -1.88
C THR A 55 0.68 12.20 -3.33
N PRO A 56 -0.62 12.43 -3.58
CA PRO A 56 -1.10 12.75 -4.92
C PRO A 56 -0.41 14.04 -5.43
N THR A 57 -0.11 14.16 -6.72
CA THR A 57 0.59 15.31 -7.34
C THR A 57 -0.25 16.00 -8.40
N GLN A 58 -1.27 15.35 -8.95
CA GLN A 58 -2.17 15.84 -9.99
C GLN A 58 -3.64 15.77 -9.55
N GLY A 59 -4.37 16.85 -9.83
CA GLY A 59 -5.81 16.91 -9.59
C GLY A 59 -6.21 16.85 -8.12
N GLN A 60 -5.30 17.22 -7.18
CA GLN A 60 -5.58 17.23 -5.75
C GLN A 60 -6.83 18.04 -5.42
N GLU A 61 -6.96 19.27 -5.91
CA GLU A 61 -8.12 20.11 -5.59
C GLU A 61 -9.45 19.52 -6.07
N LEU A 62 -9.47 18.98 -7.30
CA LEU A 62 -10.67 18.34 -7.87
C LEU A 62 -11.05 17.07 -7.10
N ARG A 63 -10.06 16.25 -6.73
CA ARG A 63 -10.28 15.04 -5.93
C ARG A 63 -10.67 15.35 -4.49
N ALA A 64 -10.00 16.31 -3.87
CA ALA A 64 -10.31 16.80 -2.54
C ALA A 64 -11.73 17.37 -2.51
N ALA A 65 -12.14 18.12 -3.53
CA ALA A 65 -13.50 18.62 -3.66
C ALA A 65 -14.54 17.50 -3.88
N GLU A 66 -14.25 16.51 -4.74
CA GLU A 66 -15.13 15.35 -4.92
C GLU A 66 -15.29 14.57 -3.62
N VAL A 67 -14.19 14.30 -2.94
CA VAL A 67 -14.18 13.56 -1.68
C VAL A 67 -14.88 14.37 -0.59
N ALA A 68 -14.55 15.65 -0.42
CA ALA A 68 -15.20 16.55 0.53
C ALA A 68 -16.72 16.67 0.28
N SER A 69 -17.18 16.60 -0.98
CA SER A 69 -18.61 16.63 -1.31
C SER A 69 -19.38 15.38 -0.85
N ARG A 70 -18.69 14.23 -0.71
CA ARG A 70 -19.29 12.95 -0.29
C ARG A 70 -19.04 12.62 1.18
N ILE A 71 -18.09 13.30 1.81
CA ILE A 71 -17.75 13.08 3.21
C ILE A 71 -18.81 13.71 4.12
N ASP A 72 -19.31 12.92 5.07
CA ASP A 72 -20.16 13.43 6.12
C ASP A 72 -19.38 14.45 6.98
N THR A 73 -19.89 15.67 7.06
CA THR A 73 -19.28 16.78 7.80
C THR A 73 -19.22 16.53 9.31
N ARG A 74 -20.01 15.58 9.81
CA ARG A 74 -20.02 15.14 11.22
C ARG A 74 -18.82 14.26 11.58
N LEU A 75 -18.07 13.76 10.59
CA LEU A 75 -16.86 13.00 10.86
C LEU A 75 -15.80 13.89 11.56
N PRO A 76 -14.98 13.31 12.46
CA PRO A 76 -13.88 14.02 13.07
C PRO A 76 -12.98 14.69 12.03
N LYS A 77 -12.44 15.88 12.36
CA LYS A 77 -11.57 16.64 11.46
C LYS A 77 -10.45 15.77 10.88
N LEU A 78 -9.84 14.92 11.70
CA LEU A 78 -8.79 14.01 11.26
C LEU A 78 -9.24 13.08 10.13
N VAL A 79 -10.39 12.42 10.27
CA VAL A 79 -10.93 11.52 9.23
C VAL A 79 -11.20 12.28 7.94
N ARG A 80 -11.72 13.52 8.04
CA ARG A 80 -11.93 14.37 6.87
C ARG A 80 -10.62 14.73 6.17
N MET A 81 -9.55 15.02 6.93
CA MET A 81 -8.22 15.28 6.38
C MET A 81 -7.62 14.02 5.73
N ILE A 82 -7.69 12.86 6.40
CA ILE A 82 -7.17 11.58 5.86
C ILE A 82 -7.77 11.29 4.47
N TRP A 83 -9.06 11.54 4.29
CA TRP A 83 -9.74 11.21 3.05
C TRP A 83 -9.69 12.33 2.01
N GLY A 84 -9.88 13.59 2.43
CA GLY A 84 -10.00 14.75 1.56
C GLY A 84 -8.67 15.41 1.20
N SER A 85 -7.76 15.55 2.16
CA SER A 85 -6.47 16.25 2.00
C SER A 85 -5.33 15.46 2.66
N PRO A 86 -5.01 14.25 2.18
CA PRO A 86 -4.01 13.40 2.81
C PRO A 86 -2.61 14.03 2.83
N ASP A 87 -2.31 14.90 1.87
CA ASP A 87 -1.06 15.65 1.75
C ASP A 87 -0.78 16.58 2.95
N GLU A 88 -1.82 17.11 3.60
CA GLU A 88 -1.68 17.87 4.85
C GLU A 88 -1.13 17.01 6.01
N LEU A 89 -1.15 15.68 5.85
CA LEU A 89 -0.65 14.70 6.82
C LEU A 89 0.71 14.12 6.41
N ALA A 90 1.39 14.71 5.43
CA ALA A 90 2.74 14.29 5.04
C ALA A 90 3.71 14.37 6.24
N GLY A 91 4.40 13.28 6.51
CA GLY A 91 5.31 13.16 7.67
C GLY A 91 4.64 12.97 9.03
N ALA A 92 3.31 12.95 9.10
CA ALA A 92 2.58 12.70 10.34
C ALA A 92 2.25 11.21 10.52
N TYR A 93 2.43 10.70 11.75
CA TYR A 93 1.98 9.36 12.13
C TYR A 93 0.52 9.41 12.57
N ILE A 94 -0.31 8.59 11.94
CA ILE A 94 -1.71 8.39 12.29
C ILE A 94 -1.82 7.13 13.15
N ASN A 95 -2.40 7.26 14.33
CA ASN A 95 -2.53 6.16 15.28
C ASN A 95 -3.97 5.63 15.30
N ILE A 96 -4.14 4.34 15.00
CA ILE A 96 -5.42 3.62 15.09
C ILE A 96 -5.36 2.71 16.31
N PRO A 97 -6.02 3.09 17.43
CA PRO A 97 -5.94 2.31 18.65
C PRO A 97 -6.63 0.95 18.48
N LEU A 98 -6.01 -0.10 19.01
CA LEU A 98 -6.62 -1.43 19.16
C LEU A 98 -7.00 -1.62 20.63
N MET A 99 -8.11 -2.32 20.87
CA MET A 99 -8.59 -2.58 22.24
C MET A 99 -7.93 -3.81 22.88
N SER A 100 -7.29 -4.65 22.07
CA SER A 100 -6.64 -5.88 22.49
C SER A 100 -5.54 -6.25 21.51
N VAL A 101 -4.67 -7.18 21.92
CA VAL A 101 -3.67 -7.77 21.02
C VAL A 101 -4.43 -8.52 19.92
N PRO A 102 -4.19 -8.22 18.64
CA PRO A 102 -4.92 -8.84 17.55
C PRO A 102 -4.48 -10.30 17.34
N PHE A 103 -5.46 -11.19 17.16
CA PHE A 103 -5.21 -12.58 16.78
C PHE A 103 -4.99 -12.72 15.26
N GLU A 104 -5.78 -12.02 14.46
CA GLU A 104 -5.73 -12.05 12.99
C GLU A 104 -5.17 -10.74 12.42
N MET A 105 -3.90 -10.75 12.05
CA MET A 105 -3.25 -9.56 11.48
C MET A 105 -3.83 -9.12 10.13
N ASP A 106 -4.47 -10.03 9.39
CA ASP A 106 -5.11 -9.68 8.12
C ASP A 106 -6.37 -8.83 8.34
N PHE A 107 -7.07 -9.05 9.46
CA PHE A 107 -8.20 -8.19 9.85
C PHE A 107 -7.71 -6.80 10.28
N VAL A 108 -6.55 -6.73 10.94
CA VAL A 108 -5.91 -5.44 11.30
C VAL A 108 -5.50 -4.67 10.05
N ALA A 109 -4.97 -5.35 9.03
CA ALA A 109 -4.67 -4.74 7.74
C ALA A 109 -5.96 -4.20 7.07
N LEU A 110 -7.06 -4.95 7.13
CA LEU A 110 -8.34 -4.51 6.59
C LEU A 110 -8.87 -3.27 7.34
N LEU A 111 -8.80 -3.27 8.68
CA LEU A 111 -9.16 -2.12 9.51
C LEU A 111 -8.35 -0.89 9.11
N ALA A 112 -7.02 -1.02 9.01
CA ALA A 112 -6.14 0.06 8.59
C ALA A 112 -6.54 0.60 7.21
N LYS A 113 -6.84 -0.30 6.25
CA LYS A 113 -7.29 0.10 4.92
C LYS A 113 -8.62 0.86 4.98
N SER A 114 -9.58 0.37 5.74
CA SER A 114 -10.88 1.04 5.89
C SER A 114 -10.77 2.42 6.54
N VAL A 115 -9.91 2.57 7.56
CA VAL A 115 -9.69 3.87 8.21
C VAL A 115 -8.97 4.84 7.28
N MET A 116 -7.87 4.40 6.63
CA MET A 116 -7.03 5.29 5.83
C MET A 116 -7.60 5.61 4.46
N CYS A 117 -8.32 4.66 3.84
CA CYS A 117 -8.85 4.81 2.48
C CYS A 117 -10.36 4.99 2.41
N GLY A 118 -11.12 4.66 3.46
CA GLY A 118 -12.57 4.62 3.38
C GLY A 118 -13.05 3.70 2.25
N SER A 119 -13.91 4.20 1.38
CA SER A 119 -14.44 3.49 0.19
C SER A 119 -13.66 3.74 -1.10
N ARG A 120 -12.53 4.47 -1.03
CA ARG A 120 -11.76 4.86 -2.20
C ARG A 120 -11.06 3.66 -2.85
N LYS A 121 -11.24 3.52 -4.17
CA LYS A 121 -10.62 2.44 -4.96
C LYS A 121 -9.19 2.77 -5.39
N ASP A 122 -8.86 4.06 -5.45
CA ASP A 122 -7.53 4.57 -5.83
C ASP A 122 -6.55 4.58 -4.64
N CYS A 123 -7.05 4.63 -3.40
CA CYS A 123 -6.22 4.60 -2.21
C CYS A 123 -5.72 3.18 -1.88
N SER A 124 -4.46 3.08 -1.46
CA SER A 124 -3.83 1.81 -1.09
C SER A 124 -3.05 1.92 0.22
N ILE A 125 -2.89 0.77 0.88
CA ILE A 125 -2.01 0.64 2.03
C ILE A 125 -0.98 -0.46 1.77
N HIS A 126 0.23 -0.29 2.28
CA HIS A 126 1.19 -1.35 2.52
C HIS A 126 1.14 -1.65 4.02
N PHE A 127 0.83 -2.89 4.39
CA PHE A 127 0.69 -3.28 5.80
C PHE A 127 1.83 -4.20 6.24
N ASP A 128 2.51 -3.82 7.31
CA ASP A 128 3.60 -4.56 7.92
C ASP A 128 3.19 -5.07 9.32
N ARG A 129 3.34 -6.37 9.55
CA ARG A 129 3.01 -6.99 10.84
C ARG A 129 4.00 -6.60 11.95
N ASN A 130 5.12 -5.97 11.59
CA ASN A 130 6.20 -5.52 12.47
C ASN A 130 6.80 -6.66 13.31
N ALA A 131 7.03 -7.82 12.68
CA ALA A 131 7.54 -9.00 13.35
C ALA A 131 8.96 -8.83 13.91
N ASP A 132 9.74 -7.91 13.34
CA ASP A 132 11.14 -7.61 13.67
C ASP A 132 11.33 -6.28 14.42
N GLY A 133 10.25 -5.53 14.68
CA GLY A 133 10.31 -4.23 15.38
C GLY A 133 10.85 -3.07 14.54
N LEU A 134 11.17 -3.28 13.26
CA LEU A 134 11.81 -2.28 12.40
C LEU A 134 10.85 -1.60 11.40
N ALA A 135 9.54 -1.85 11.53
CA ALA A 135 8.56 -1.36 10.56
C ALA A 135 8.52 0.19 10.46
N ALA A 136 8.73 0.90 11.57
CA ALA A 136 8.78 2.37 11.55
C ALA A 136 9.96 2.91 10.73
N VAL A 137 11.12 2.25 10.80
CA VAL A 137 12.31 2.60 10.01
C VAL A 137 12.04 2.35 8.53
N ARG A 138 11.46 1.19 8.20
CA ARG A 138 11.05 0.87 6.82
C ARG A 138 10.06 1.89 6.27
N ALA A 139 9.01 2.20 7.01
CA ALA A 139 8.01 3.17 6.58
C ALA A 139 8.61 4.55 6.32
N THR A 140 9.54 4.99 7.17
CA THR A 140 10.24 6.28 7.01
C THR A 140 11.16 6.27 5.79
N ALA A 141 11.88 5.17 5.54
CA ALA A 141 12.71 5.02 4.36
C ALA A 141 11.87 5.06 3.07
N VAL A 142 10.72 4.37 3.06
CA VAL A 142 9.79 4.40 1.92
C VAL A 142 9.20 5.80 1.72
N ALA A 143 8.83 6.50 2.80
CA ALA A 143 8.35 7.89 2.71
C ALA A 143 9.42 8.86 2.21
N ALA A 144 10.71 8.59 2.49
CA ALA A 144 11.84 9.37 1.98
C ALA A 144 12.16 9.08 0.50
N GLY A 145 11.40 8.21 -0.17
CA GLY A 145 11.55 7.91 -1.60
C GLY A 145 12.42 6.69 -1.91
N ALA A 146 12.88 5.94 -0.90
CA ALA A 146 13.53 4.66 -1.15
C ALA A 146 12.52 3.65 -1.71
N SER A 147 12.94 2.84 -2.68
CA SER A 147 12.06 1.83 -3.24
C SER A 147 11.77 0.75 -2.20
N GLU A 148 10.53 0.28 -2.13
CA GLU A 148 10.08 -0.72 -1.14
C GLU A 148 10.97 -1.98 -1.14
N ALA A 149 11.40 -2.42 -2.33
CA ALA A 149 12.31 -3.55 -2.50
C ALA A 149 13.72 -3.29 -1.97
N GLU A 150 14.23 -2.07 -2.12
CA GLU A 150 15.56 -1.67 -1.62
C GLU A 150 15.56 -1.52 -0.11
N VAL A 151 14.48 -0.97 0.47
CA VAL A 151 14.30 -0.90 1.92
C VAL A 151 14.22 -2.30 2.54
N MET A 152 13.45 -3.21 1.93
CA MET A 152 13.36 -4.60 2.41
C MET A 152 14.67 -5.36 2.24
N ALA A 153 15.42 -5.10 1.16
CA ALA A 153 16.74 -5.71 0.93
C ALA A 153 17.79 -5.21 1.93
N GLU A 154 17.81 -3.91 2.22
CA GLU A 154 18.78 -3.30 3.14
C GLU A 154 18.50 -3.70 4.59
N VAL A 155 17.24 -3.68 5.03
CA VAL A 155 16.87 -4.14 6.38
C VAL A 155 17.14 -5.64 6.55
N GLY A 156 16.88 -6.45 5.52
CA GLY A 156 17.26 -7.87 5.51
C GLY A 156 18.78 -8.07 5.61
N ALA A 157 19.57 -7.27 4.88
CA ALA A 157 21.03 -7.33 4.92
C ALA A 157 21.60 -6.91 6.29
N GLN A 158 21.01 -5.90 6.93
CA GLN A 158 21.41 -5.45 8.26
C GLN A 158 21.00 -6.43 9.36
N GLY A 159 19.82 -7.05 9.25
CA GLY A 159 19.40 -8.14 10.14
C GLY A 159 20.34 -9.37 10.08
N MET A 160 20.78 -9.73 8.88
CA MET A 160 21.80 -10.77 8.67
C MET A 160 23.16 -10.41 9.28
N ARG A 161 23.53 -9.13 9.23
CA ARG A 161 24.78 -8.63 9.82
C ARG A 161 24.75 -8.67 11.35
N LEU A 162 23.61 -8.32 11.97
CA LEU A 162 23.39 -8.41 13.41
C LEU A 162 23.41 -9.87 13.89
N ALA A 163 22.71 -10.77 13.18
CA ALA A 163 22.71 -12.20 13.49
C ALA A 163 24.11 -12.83 13.40
N ARG A 164 24.94 -12.39 12.44
CA ARG A 164 26.34 -12.82 12.32
C ARG A 164 27.19 -12.35 13.50
N ILE A 165 27.02 -11.11 13.95
CA ILE A 165 27.75 -10.57 15.10
C ILE A 165 27.35 -11.32 16.37
N GLU A 166 26.07 -11.61 16.56
CA GLU A 166 25.57 -12.39 17.70
C GLU A 166 26.15 -13.81 17.72
N ALA A 167 26.20 -14.47 16.56
CA ALA A 167 26.83 -15.79 16.40
C ALA A 167 28.35 -15.77 16.63
N GLU A 168 29.06 -14.71 16.27
CA GLU A 168 30.50 -14.55 16.55
C GLU A 168 30.78 -14.24 18.03
N THR A 169 29.86 -13.59 18.75
CA THR A 169 30.01 -13.35 20.20
C THR A 169 29.77 -14.56 21.09
N ILE A 170 29.04 -15.59 20.60
CA ILE A 170 28.86 -16.85 21.33
C ILE A 170 30.05 -17.78 21.01
N ALA A 171 31.22 -17.45 21.58
CA ALA A 171 32.38 -18.34 21.52
C ALA A 171 32.08 -19.70 22.22
N PRO A 172 32.57 -20.84 21.68
CA PRO A 172 32.24 -22.15 22.22
C PRO A 172 32.81 -22.34 23.63
N ALA A 173 31.98 -22.85 24.54
CA ALA A 173 32.34 -23.12 25.92
C ALA A 173 33.62 -23.99 26.01
N ARG A 174 34.66 -23.45 26.65
CA ARG A 174 35.91 -24.16 26.98
C ARG A 174 35.58 -25.44 27.75
N THR A 175 35.78 -26.59 27.12
CA THR A 175 35.74 -27.91 27.75
C THR A 175 36.83 -27.99 28.82
N LYS A 176 36.42 -28.10 30.09
CA LYS A 176 37.34 -28.33 31.22
C LYS A 176 37.98 -29.72 31.04
N ARG A 177 39.31 -29.76 30.93
CA ARG A 177 40.08 -31.02 31.00
C ARG A 177 39.89 -31.67 32.37
N PRO A 178 39.71 -33.00 32.44
CA PRO A 178 39.71 -33.71 33.71
C PRO A 178 41.14 -33.71 34.29
N ARG A 179 41.27 -33.38 35.58
CA ARG A 179 42.51 -33.54 36.33
C ARG A 179 42.74 -35.04 36.58
N ILE A 180 43.94 -35.49 36.25
CA ILE A 180 44.53 -36.77 36.68
C ILE A 180 45.01 -36.59 38.12
#